data_AF-U4V7U3-F1
#
_entry.id   AF-U4V7U3-F1
#
_cell.length_a   1.000
_cell.length_b   1.000
_cell.length_c   1.000
_cell.angle_alpha   90.00
_cell.angle_beta   90.00
_cell.angle_gamma   90.00
#
_symmetry.space_group_name_H-M   'P 1'
#
loop_
_entity.id
_entity.type
_entity.pdbx_description
1 polymer ?
#
loop_
_entity_poly.entity_id
_entity_poly.type
_entity_poly.pdbx_seq_one_letter_code
_entity_poly.pdbx_strand_id
1 'polypeptide(L)'
;MNRFTAILASTALWFSLGPNAFAADIYFNPGGGGEPNSCGEVSNEIPTVTTSVGTVNGADGRNLRCITDIDALRLTLHKAGLCTSAPDTNDPSADWADKCVFIIDDATGIEFTVTEASTSAIPAEKIDLSGLVEATYTHAILMVGNSVKTKMNAKFAEDFRGANGNGAFCYSINAVTPGNAPALADLAVNCVANEAAMIAAGDHDFSEKVFETFQTGPATHVASRTATNGDRIHLFKDLNVKATVASNGSASDATKVVGVMEMASPAVLSAASATFNAGFQLSDQGQIRFSGSGACAPAGLGGATGCISSMRNYGVGFRVTIE
;
A
#
# COMPACT_ATOMS: atom_id res chain seq x y z
N MET A 1 3.36 -0.27 42.40
CA MET A 1 3.95 -1.27 41.49
C MET A 1 2.82 -2.18 41.01
N ASN A 2 2.03 -1.73 40.02
CA ASN A 2 0.95 -2.54 39.48
C ASN A 2 1.45 -3.11 38.16
N ARG A 3 1.84 -4.38 38.20
CA ARG A 3 2.17 -5.17 37.01
C ARG A 3 0.85 -5.58 36.36
N PHE A 4 0.63 -5.15 35.12
CA PHE A 4 -0.47 -5.62 34.29
C PHE A 4 -0.25 -7.11 33.99
N THR A 5 -1.20 -7.95 34.40
CA THR A 5 -1.23 -9.37 34.03
C THR A 5 -2.38 -9.53 33.03
N ALA A 6 -2.08 -9.40 31.74
CA ALA A 6 -3.04 -9.75 30.69
C ALA A 6 -3.14 -11.28 30.61
N ILE A 7 -4.31 -11.82 30.90
CA ILE A 7 -4.60 -13.25 30.75
C ILE A 7 -4.81 -13.48 29.26
N LEU A 8 -3.81 -14.03 28.57
CA LEU A 8 -3.99 -14.58 27.22
C LEU A 8 -4.88 -15.83 27.33
N ALA A 9 -6.18 -15.64 27.13
CA ALA A 9 -7.09 -16.75 26.87
C ALA A 9 -6.96 -17.15 25.39
N SER A 10 -6.46 -18.36 25.17
CA SER A 10 -6.38 -19.03 23.88
C SER A 10 -7.78 -19.22 23.27
N THR A 11 -8.13 -18.39 22.30
CA THR A 11 -9.16 -18.65 21.30
C THR A 11 -8.88 -17.72 20.13
N ALA A 12 -8.92 -18.20 18.90
CA ALA A 12 -8.86 -17.34 17.72
C ALA A 12 -10.03 -16.33 17.82
N LEU A 13 -9.73 -15.09 18.21
CA LEU A 13 -10.73 -14.06 18.46
C LEU A 13 -10.99 -13.31 17.15
N TRP A 14 -12.23 -13.41 16.70
CA TRP A 14 -12.82 -12.66 15.60
C TRP A 14 -13.72 -11.58 16.21
N PHE A 15 -13.56 -10.30 15.83
CA PHE A 15 -14.58 -9.30 16.14
C PHE A 15 -14.83 -8.27 15.03
N SER A 16 -16.13 -8.05 14.86
CA SER A 16 -16.86 -7.13 13.99
C SER A 16 -16.68 -5.67 14.40
N LEU A 17 -16.75 -4.80 13.40
CA LEU A 17 -16.66 -3.34 13.45
C LEU A 17 -17.59 -2.70 14.50
N GLY A 18 -16.99 -2.07 15.52
CA GLY A 18 -17.54 -0.87 16.15
C GLY A 18 -17.26 0.39 15.31
N PRO A 19 -18.06 1.47 15.45
CA PRO A 19 -17.99 2.68 14.60
C PRO A 19 -16.74 3.55 14.82
N ASN A 20 -15.82 3.16 15.71
CA ASN A 20 -14.58 3.88 16.00
C ASN A 20 -13.37 3.17 15.38
N ALA A 21 -13.41 2.95 14.07
CA ALA A 21 -12.31 2.38 13.30
C ALA A 21 -11.38 3.50 12.79
N PHE A 22 -10.07 3.31 12.88
CA PHE A 22 -9.09 4.16 12.17
C PHE A 22 -8.63 3.44 10.91
N ALA A 23 -8.61 4.18 9.80
CA ALA A 23 -7.89 3.86 8.59
C ALA A 23 -6.89 5.00 8.39
N ALA A 24 -5.65 4.65 8.10
CA ALA A 24 -4.62 5.62 7.76
C ALA A 24 -4.16 5.31 6.35
N ASP A 25 -4.44 6.20 5.40
CA ASP A 25 -4.19 5.93 3.98
C ASP A 25 -2.81 6.42 3.58
N ILE A 26 -1.95 5.49 3.17
CA ILE A 26 -0.66 5.83 2.56
C ILE A 26 -0.88 6.33 1.12
N TYR A 27 -1.18 7.62 0.96
CA TYR A 27 -1.40 8.26 -0.32
C TYR A 27 -0.10 8.73 -0.99
N PHE A 28 0.06 8.44 -2.29
CA PHE A 28 1.17 8.95 -3.11
C PHE A 28 0.70 9.60 -4.41
N ASN A 29 0.60 10.93 -4.44
CA ASN A 29 0.45 11.71 -5.68
C ASN A 29 1.79 12.29 -6.15
N PRO A 30 2.57 11.66 -7.06
CA PRO A 30 3.69 12.34 -7.71
C PRO A 30 3.16 13.59 -8.43
N GLY A 31 3.64 14.76 -8.02
CA GLY A 31 2.97 16.04 -8.24
C GLY A 31 2.50 16.32 -9.68
N GLY A 32 1.38 17.03 -9.78
CA GLY A 32 0.87 17.61 -11.03
C GLY A 32 -0.20 16.79 -11.76
N GLY A 33 -0.52 15.58 -11.31
CA GLY A 33 -1.74 14.86 -11.72
C GLY A 33 -2.84 15.07 -10.68
N GLY A 34 -4.07 15.32 -11.13
CA GLY A 34 -5.23 15.30 -10.23
C GLY A 34 -5.36 13.95 -9.52
N GLU A 35 -6.23 13.89 -8.51
CA GLU A 35 -6.70 12.62 -7.92
C GLU A 35 -7.00 11.61 -9.05
N PRO A 36 -6.55 10.35 -8.95
CA PRO A 36 -6.99 9.33 -9.90
C PRO A 36 -8.50 9.22 -9.81
N ASN A 37 -9.15 9.25 -10.97
CA ASN A 37 -10.58 9.05 -11.05
C ASN A 37 -10.91 7.60 -10.68
N SER A 38 -12.02 7.36 -9.98
CA SER A 38 -12.58 6.00 -9.87
C SER A 38 -12.71 5.40 -11.27
N CYS A 39 -12.39 4.10 -11.45
CA CYS A 39 -12.57 3.44 -12.74
C CYS A 39 -14.07 3.39 -13.15
N GLY A 40 -15.01 3.69 -12.24
CA GLY A 40 -16.44 3.84 -12.54
C GLY A 40 -17.10 2.52 -12.92
N GLU A 41 -16.75 1.44 -12.24
CA GLU A 41 -17.21 0.08 -12.53
C GLU A 41 -18.74 -0.02 -12.62
N VAL A 42 -19.24 -0.63 -13.70
CA VAL A 42 -20.66 -0.91 -13.91
C VAL A 42 -20.82 -2.39 -14.20
N SER A 43 -21.58 -3.10 -13.35
CA SER A 43 -21.82 -4.54 -13.51
C SER A 43 -20.55 -5.40 -13.56
N ASN A 44 -19.60 -5.13 -12.66
CA ASN A 44 -18.31 -5.82 -12.52
C ASN A 44 -17.37 -5.65 -13.74
N GLU A 45 -17.47 -4.52 -14.41
CA GLU A 45 -16.70 -4.19 -15.60
C GLU A 45 -16.33 -2.70 -15.60
N ILE A 46 -15.06 -2.41 -15.89
CA ILE A 46 -14.58 -1.04 -16.08
C ILE A 46 -15.02 -0.57 -17.46
N PRO A 47 -15.86 0.48 -17.55
CA PRO A 47 -16.37 0.98 -18.82
C PRO A 47 -15.25 1.59 -19.68
N THR A 48 -15.57 1.90 -20.93
CA THR A 48 -14.62 2.45 -21.88
C THR A 48 -13.91 3.69 -21.33
N VAL A 49 -12.58 3.68 -21.30
CA VAL A 49 -11.75 4.67 -20.56
C VAL A 49 -11.74 6.05 -21.24
N THR A 50 -12.47 6.23 -22.35
CA THR A 50 -12.36 7.40 -23.25
C THR A 50 -13.22 8.62 -22.91
N THR A 51 -14.20 8.54 -22.00
CA THR A 51 -15.15 9.67 -21.80
C THR A 51 -15.13 10.32 -20.41
N SER A 52 -14.64 9.63 -19.37
CA SER A 52 -14.58 10.15 -17.99
C SER A 52 -13.18 10.14 -17.37
N VAL A 53 -12.26 9.29 -17.85
CA VAL A 53 -10.93 9.08 -17.25
C VAL A 53 -9.80 9.70 -18.08
N GLY A 54 -10.02 9.96 -19.38
CA GLY A 54 -9.07 10.56 -20.32
C GLY A 54 -8.59 9.57 -21.39
N THR A 55 -8.17 10.06 -22.56
CA THR A 55 -7.81 9.18 -23.69
C THR A 55 -6.53 8.39 -23.41
N VAL A 56 -6.60 7.05 -23.42
CA VAL A 56 -5.42 6.17 -23.38
C VAL A 56 -4.71 6.20 -24.75
N ASN A 57 -4.03 7.30 -25.07
CA ASN A 57 -3.17 7.40 -26.24
C ASN A 57 -1.70 7.55 -25.79
N GLY A 58 -0.74 7.22 -26.67
CA GLY A 58 0.68 7.06 -26.28
C GLY A 58 1.35 8.25 -25.57
N ALA A 59 0.85 9.49 -25.71
CA ALA A 59 1.41 10.62 -24.96
C ALA A 59 0.75 10.79 -23.59
N ASP A 60 -0.57 10.59 -23.54
CA ASP A 60 -1.45 10.94 -22.41
C ASP A 60 -1.66 9.78 -21.42
N GLY A 61 -1.54 8.53 -21.90
CA GLY A 61 -1.76 7.32 -21.11
C GLY A 61 -0.83 7.17 -19.91
N ARG A 62 0.36 7.79 -19.91
CA ARG A 62 1.32 7.73 -18.78
C ARG A 62 0.81 8.36 -17.50
N ASN A 63 -0.17 9.27 -17.62
CA ASN A 63 -0.75 10.00 -16.50
C ASN A 63 -2.10 9.42 -16.08
N LEU A 64 -2.66 8.49 -16.85
CA LEU A 64 -3.92 7.83 -16.52
C LEU A 64 -3.71 6.84 -15.38
N ARG A 65 -4.55 7.00 -14.37
CA ARG A 65 -4.60 6.17 -13.18
C ARG A 65 -6.07 6.06 -12.81
N CYS A 66 -6.54 4.83 -12.60
CA CYS A 66 -7.89 4.63 -12.07
C CYS A 66 -7.88 3.69 -10.87
N ILE A 67 -8.83 3.90 -9.96
CA ILE A 67 -8.96 3.15 -8.70
C ILE A 67 -9.95 2.00 -8.86
N THR A 68 -9.56 0.81 -8.40
CA THR A 68 -10.35 -0.45 -8.38
C THR A 68 -10.01 -1.23 -7.11
N ASP A 69 -10.69 -2.34 -6.83
CA ASP A 69 -10.36 -3.20 -5.69
C ASP A 69 -9.12 -4.08 -5.90
N ILE A 70 -8.53 -4.55 -4.79
CA ILE A 70 -7.39 -5.48 -4.82
C ILE A 70 -7.80 -6.84 -4.23
N ASP A 71 -7.33 -7.92 -4.86
CA ASP A 71 -7.61 -9.28 -4.38
C ASP A 71 -6.87 -9.55 -3.07
N ALA A 72 -5.60 -9.11 -3.01
CA ALA A 72 -4.76 -9.30 -1.85
C ALA A 72 -3.62 -8.28 -1.76
N LEU A 73 -3.25 -7.95 -0.53
CA LEU A 73 -2.05 -7.19 -0.18
C LEU A 73 -1.14 -8.05 0.68
N ARG A 74 0.16 -8.04 0.39
CA ARG A 74 1.17 -8.66 1.23
C ARG A 74 2.22 -7.65 1.64
N LEU A 75 2.51 -7.64 2.94
CA LEU A 75 3.46 -6.75 3.58
C LEU A 75 4.30 -7.52 4.59
N THR A 76 5.48 -6.97 4.90
CA THR A 76 6.33 -7.45 5.99
C THR A 76 6.37 -6.38 7.08
N LEU A 77 5.67 -6.61 8.19
CA LEU A 77 5.61 -5.70 9.34
C LEU A 77 6.85 -5.88 10.23
N HIS A 78 7.53 -4.78 10.56
CA HIS A 78 8.68 -4.76 11.45
C HIS A 78 8.42 -4.03 12.75
N LYS A 79 7.79 -2.85 12.69
CA LYS A 79 7.43 -2.10 13.91
C LYS A 79 6.00 -1.60 13.82
N ALA A 80 5.32 -1.62 14.95
CA ALA A 80 4.07 -0.89 15.14
C ALA A 80 4.10 -0.24 16.52
N GLY A 81 3.69 1.02 16.61
CA GLY A 81 3.68 1.74 17.87
C GLY A 81 2.53 2.74 17.97
N LEU A 82 2.13 3.01 19.20
CA LEU A 82 1.14 4.02 19.55
C LEU A 82 1.85 5.21 20.18
N CYS A 83 1.53 6.41 19.73
CA CYS A 83 2.20 7.64 20.17
C CYS A 83 1.23 8.62 20.81
N THR A 84 1.65 9.24 21.91
CA THR A 84 0.87 10.29 22.60
C THR A 84 0.89 11.61 21.83
N SER A 85 1.90 11.81 20.98
CA SER A 85 2.05 12.95 20.08
C SER A 85 2.82 12.55 18.82
N ALA A 86 2.79 13.42 17.81
CA ALA A 86 3.51 13.23 16.56
C ALA A 86 5.04 13.19 16.79
N PRO A 87 5.76 12.15 16.33
CA PRO A 87 7.23 12.15 16.22
C PRO A 87 7.77 13.29 15.37
N ASP A 88 9.08 13.53 15.42
CA ASP A 88 9.78 14.55 14.66
C ASP A 88 9.44 14.48 13.16
N THR A 89 9.31 15.66 12.57
CA THR A 89 8.84 15.83 11.19
C THR A 89 9.87 15.46 10.14
N ASN A 90 11.15 15.56 10.46
CA ASN A 90 12.23 15.27 9.53
C ASN A 90 12.72 13.83 9.72
N ASP A 91 12.89 13.40 10.96
CA ASP A 91 13.36 12.07 11.30
C ASP A 91 12.62 11.53 12.54
N PRO A 92 11.58 10.69 12.36
CA PRO A 92 10.80 10.18 13.48
C PRO A 92 11.64 9.35 14.45
N SER A 93 12.80 8.81 14.02
CA SER A 93 13.67 8.04 14.92
C SER A 93 14.36 8.89 15.98
N ALA A 94 14.39 10.22 15.80
CA ALA A 94 15.04 11.14 16.72
C ALA A 94 14.31 11.22 18.08
N ASP A 95 12.99 11.00 18.12
CA ASP A 95 12.19 11.19 19.34
C ASP A 95 11.03 10.20 19.50
N TRP A 96 10.82 9.25 18.59
CA TRP A 96 9.74 8.27 18.71
C TRP A 96 9.79 7.42 19.97
N ALA A 97 10.96 7.24 20.60
CA ALA A 97 11.11 6.45 21.82
C ALA A 97 10.55 7.20 23.04
N ASP A 98 10.51 8.53 22.98
CA ASP A 98 9.94 9.38 24.03
C ASP A 98 8.43 9.57 23.84
N LYS A 99 7.96 9.46 22.59
CA LYS A 99 6.57 9.75 22.21
C LYS A 99 5.71 8.52 22.01
N CYS A 100 6.32 7.38 21.71
CA CYS A 100 5.64 6.17 21.29
C CYS A 100 6.01 4.96 22.13
N VAL A 101 5.03 4.07 22.29
CA VAL A 101 5.22 2.72 22.80
C VAL A 101 5.12 1.78 21.61
N PHE A 102 6.21 1.06 21.33
CA PHE A 102 6.22 0.03 20.29
C PHE A 102 5.63 -1.26 20.84
N ILE A 103 4.50 -1.67 20.26
CA ILE A 103 3.81 -2.92 20.57
C ILE A 103 4.29 -4.08 19.71
N ILE A 104 4.96 -3.76 18.60
CA ILE A 104 5.62 -4.72 17.73
C ILE A 104 7.01 -4.14 17.42
N ASP A 105 8.03 -4.95 17.64
CA ASP A 105 9.42 -4.66 17.29
C ASP A 105 10.13 -5.95 16.89
N ASP A 106 9.99 -6.30 15.62
CA ASP A 106 10.51 -7.53 15.05
C ASP A 106 11.51 -7.24 13.92
N ALA A 107 12.79 -7.49 14.20
CA ALA A 107 13.87 -7.31 13.24
C ALA A 107 13.76 -8.26 12.03
N THR A 108 13.21 -9.47 12.23
CA THR A 108 13.02 -10.45 11.16
C THR A 108 11.84 -10.08 10.26
N GLY A 109 10.84 -9.41 10.83
CA GLY A 109 9.62 -9.03 10.14
C GLY A 109 8.57 -10.13 10.19
N ILE A 110 7.31 -9.71 10.19
CA ILE A 110 6.13 -10.57 10.19
C ILE A 110 5.49 -10.39 8.82
N GLU A 111 5.60 -11.39 7.95
CA GLU A 111 4.88 -11.38 6.68
C GLU A 111 3.40 -11.70 6.94
N PHE A 112 2.52 -10.89 6.38
CA PHE A 112 1.09 -11.13 6.44
C PHE A 112 0.43 -10.76 5.11
N THR A 113 -0.66 -11.46 4.79
CA THR A 113 -1.44 -11.22 3.58
C THR A 113 -2.88 -10.88 3.95
N VAL A 114 -3.36 -9.72 3.53
CA VAL A 114 -4.73 -9.27 3.75
C VAL A 114 -5.50 -9.47 2.45
N THR A 115 -6.75 -9.91 2.55
CA THR A 115 -7.70 -9.93 1.43
C THR A 115 -8.98 -9.23 1.88
N GLU A 116 -9.89 -8.91 0.96
CA GLU A 116 -11.20 -8.34 1.33
C GLU A 116 -11.96 -9.21 2.33
N ALA A 117 -11.87 -10.53 2.15
CA ALA A 117 -12.55 -11.52 2.97
C ALA A 117 -11.76 -11.96 4.22
N SER A 118 -10.50 -11.54 4.36
CA SER A 118 -9.67 -11.99 5.48
C SER A 118 -8.75 -10.90 6.03
N THR A 119 -8.85 -10.68 7.33
CA THR A 119 -7.86 -9.96 8.11
C THR A 119 -6.79 -10.96 8.54
N SER A 120 -5.53 -10.71 8.19
CA SER A 120 -4.43 -11.42 8.84
C SER A 120 -4.30 -10.95 10.28
N ALA A 121 -4.36 -11.89 11.22
CA ALA A 121 -4.08 -11.62 12.62
C ALA A 121 -2.56 -11.63 12.86
N ILE A 122 -2.08 -10.65 13.60
CA ILE A 122 -0.70 -10.64 14.07
C ILE A 122 -0.58 -11.69 15.18
N PRO A 123 0.42 -12.61 15.15
CA PRO A 123 0.58 -13.61 16.18
C PRO A 123 0.74 -12.97 17.57
N ALA A 124 0.04 -13.49 18.58
CA ALA A 124 -0.03 -12.86 19.90
C ALA A 124 1.35 -12.77 20.58
N GLU A 125 2.24 -13.72 20.30
CA GLU A 125 3.62 -13.75 20.79
C GLU A 125 4.52 -12.65 20.19
N LYS A 126 4.07 -12.00 19.12
CA LYS A 126 4.75 -10.87 18.48
C LYS A 126 4.29 -9.52 19.01
N ILE A 127 3.31 -9.51 19.91
CA ILE A 127 2.72 -8.29 20.48
C ILE A 127 3.20 -8.14 21.92
N ASP A 128 3.89 -7.04 22.21
CA ASP A 128 4.30 -6.65 23.56
C ASP A 128 3.50 -5.42 24.03
N LEU A 129 2.58 -5.63 24.97
CA LEU A 129 1.76 -4.57 25.55
C LEU A 129 2.34 -4.02 26.86
N SER A 130 3.48 -4.54 27.33
CA SER A 130 4.01 -4.24 28.67
C SER A 130 4.46 -2.79 28.85
N GLY A 131 4.80 -2.11 27.75
CA GLY A 131 5.18 -0.69 27.74
C GLY A 131 3.99 0.27 27.69
N LEU A 132 2.77 -0.21 27.45
CA LEU A 132 1.60 0.67 27.36
C LEU A 132 1.18 1.17 28.73
N VAL A 133 0.94 2.47 28.83
CA VAL A 133 0.49 3.15 30.03
C VAL A 133 -0.80 3.92 29.76
N GLU A 134 -1.57 4.19 30.82
CA GLU A 134 -2.77 5.02 30.73
C GLU A 134 -2.43 6.39 30.13
N ALA A 135 -2.99 6.66 28.96
CA ALA A 135 -2.72 7.85 28.18
C ALA A 135 -3.72 7.97 27.02
N THR A 136 -3.70 9.13 26.38
CA THR A 136 -4.35 9.34 25.09
C THR A 136 -3.29 9.26 23.99
N TYR A 137 -3.43 8.27 23.12
CA TYR A 137 -2.59 8.08 21.94
C TYR A 137 -3.27 8.73 20.74
N THR A 138 -2.56 9.63 20.08
CA THR A 138 -3.09 10.46 18.99
C THR A 138 -2.51 10.08 17.63
N HIS A 139 -1.40 9.35 17.62
CA HIS A 139 -0.71 8.95 16.39
C HIS A 139 -0.30 7.48 16.46
N ALA A 140 -0.12 6.87 15.29
CA ALA A 140 0.45 5.54 15.15
C ALA A 140 1.70 5.59 14.27
N ILE A 141 2.65 4.71 14.57
CA ILE A 141 3.78 4.41 13.69
C ILE A 141 3.63 3.00 13.15
N LEU A 142 3.88 2.86 11.86
CA LEU A 142 3.97 1.56 11.18
C LEU A 142 5.24 1.52 10.36
N MET A 143 6.11 0.55 10.63
CA MET A 143 7.28 0.25 9.80
C MET A 143 7.08 -1.08 9.10
N VAL A 144 7.11 -1.05 7.77
CA VAL A 144 7.08 -2.24 6.91
C VAL A 144 8.36 -2.35 6.08
N GLY A 145 8.55 -3.49 5.41
CA GLY A 145 9.53 -3.63 4.33
C GLY A 145 9.39 -2.52 3.29
N ASN A 146 10.46 -2.21 2.56
CA ASN A 146 10.40 -1.26 1.42
C ASN A 146 9.66 -1.82 0.19
N SER A 147 9.07 -3.01 0.31
CA SER A 147 8.34 -3.68 -0.74
C SER A 147 6.88 -3.87 -0.32
N VAL A 148 5.98 -3.46 -1.21
CA VAL A 148 4.54 -3.70 -1.08
C VAL A 148 4.10 -4.59 -2.23
N LYS A 149 3.52 -5.74 -1.88
CA LYS A 149 3.13 -6.76 -2.85
C LYS A 149 1.61 -6.76 -3.02
N THR A 150 1.13 -6.62 -4.26
CA THR A 150 -0.30 -6.50 -4.56
C THR A 150 -0.71 -7.56 -5.58
N LYS A 151 -1.80 -8.25 -5.29
CA LYS A 151 -2.48 -9.14 -6.24
C LYS A 151 -3.79 -8.50 -6.66
N MET A 152 -4.02 -8.39 -7.98
CA MET A 152 -5.19 -7.73 -8.54
C MET A 152 -5.61 -8.38 -9.85
N ASN A 153 -6.88 -8.25 -10.19
CA ASN A 153 -7.41 -8.47 -11.53
C ASN A 153 -8.52 -7.45 -11.82
N ALA A 154 -8.81 -7.24 -13.10
CA ALA A 154 -9.85 -6.33 -13.55
C ALA A 154 -10.36 -6.75 -14.92
N LYS A 155 -11.68 -6.61 -15.11
CA LYS A 155 -12.34 -6.79 -16.40
C LYS A 155 -12.70 -5.42 -16.98
N PHE A 156 -12.33 -5.22 -18.24
CA PHE A 156 -12.59 -4.01 -19.01
C PHE A 156 -13.60 -4.27 -20.12
N ALA A 157 -14.29 -3.22 -20.56
CA ALA A 157 -15.15 -3.26 -21.74
C ALA A 157 -14.39 -3.37 -23.07
N GLU A 158 -13.07 -3.21 -23.02
CA GLU A 158 -12.17 -3.10 -24.17
C GLU A 158 -10.88 -3.88 -23.93
N ASP A 159 -10.24 -4.32 -25.01
CA ASP A 159 -9.01 -5.10 -24.91
C ASP A 159 -7.81 -4.21 -24.55
N PHE A 160 -7.07 -4.63 -23.53
CA PHE A 160 -5.78 -4.04 -23.16
C PHE A 160 -4.64 -5.01 -23.44
N ARG A 161 -3.43 -4.45 -23.56
CA ARG A 161 -2.20 -5.19 -23.72
C ARG A 161 -1.45 -5.33 -22.39
N GLY A 162 -1.09 -6.56 -22.06
CA GLY A 162 -0.17 -6.90 -20.98
C GLY A 162 1.20 -7.34 -21.52
N ALA A 163 2.05 -7.90 -20.67
CA ALA A 163 3.37 -8.41 -21.07
C ALA A 163 3.23 -9.53 -22.11
N ASN A 164 2.30 -10.46 -21.87
CA ASN A 164 2.07 -11.63 -22.71
C ASN A 164 0.62 -11.68 -23.23
N GLY A 165 0.31 -10.83 -24.20
CA GLY A 165 -0.94 -10.88 -24.96
C GLY A 165 -1.88 -9.71 -24.71
N ASN A 166 -3.05 -9.82 -25.34
CA ASN A 166 -4.09 -8.81 -25.33
C ASN A 166 -5.42 -9.43 -24.92
N GLY A 167 -6.24 -8.66 -24.21
CA GLY A 167 -7.63 -9.00 -23.92
C GLY A 167 -8.28 -8.10 -22.88
N ALA A 168 -9.57 -8.26 -22.72
CA ALA A 168 -10.41 -7.49 -21.79
C ALA A 168 -10.20 -7.83 -20.32
N PHE A 169 -9.60 -8.97 -19.99
CA PHE A 169 -9.37 -9.39 -18.61
C PHE A 169 -7.88 -9.30 -18.27
N CYS A 170 -7.50 -8.37 -17.40
CA CYS A 170 -6.10 -8.14 -17.03
C CYS A 170 -5.83 -8.42 -15.56
N TYR A 171 -4.64 -8.89 -15.24
CA TYR A 171 -4.28 -9.34 -13.91
C TYR A 171 -2.79 -9.18 -13.60
N SER A 172 -2.47 -9.02 -12.32
CA SER A 172 -1.08 -8.90 -11.86
C SER A 172 -0.33 -10.23 -11.96
N ILE A 173 0.96 -10.13 -12.27
CA ILE A 173 1.87 -11.29 -12.31
C ILE A 173 3.03 -11.08 -11.34
N ASN A 174 3.79 -12.14 -11.07
CA ASN A 174 5.01 -12.08 -10.25
C ASN A 174 6.10 -11.27 -10.96
N ALA A 175 6.06 -9.96 -10.79
CA ALA A 175 6.96 -9.01 -11.40
C ALA A 175 7.07 -7.74 -10.54
N VAL A 176 8.21 -7.05 -10.67
CA VAL A 176 8.40 -5.72 -10.07
C VAL A 176 7.69 -4.69 -10.94
N THR A 177 6.86 -3.85 -10.32
CA THR A 177 6.18 -2.72 -10.95
C THR A 177 7.21 -1.82 -11.64
N PRO A 178 7.11 -1.62 -12.96
CA PRO A 178 8.14 -0.89 -13.66
C PRO A 178 7.98 0.63 -13.55
N GLY A 179 8.96 1.34 -14.09
CA GLY A 179 9.00 2.81 -14.18
C GLY A 179 7.96 3.41 -15.12
N ASN A 180 8.19 4.66 -15.57
CA ASN A 180 7.21 5.43 -16.34
C ASN A 180 7.19 5.10 -17.84
N ALA A 181 8.19 4.37 -18.34
CA ALA A 181 8.34 3.99 -19.73
C ALA A 181 8.92 2.55 -19.83
N PRO A 182 8.19 1.54 -19.34
CA PRO A 182 8.64 0.15 -19.40
C PRO A 182 8.76 -0.37 -20.83
N ALA A 183 9.69 -1.32 -21.06
CA ALA A 183 9.57 -2.19 -22.21
C ALA A 183 8.39 -3.16 -22.03
N LEU A 184 7.90 -3.76 -23.11
CA LEU A 184 6.77 -4.69 -23.06
C LEU A 184 7.02 -5.89 -22.12
N ALA A 185 8.25 -6.40 -22.09
CA ALA A 185 8.64 -7.51 -21.22
C ALA A 185 8.70 -7.12 -19.73
N ASP A 186 8.74 -5.82 -19.42
CA ASP A 186 8.84 -5.31 -18.05
C ASP A 186 7.46 -4.99 -17.45
N LEU A 187 6.36 -5.17 -18.19
CA LEU A 187 5.03 -4.92 -17.66
C LEU A 187 4.72 -5.96 -16.57
N ALA A 188 4.16 -5.50 -15.45
CA ALA A 188 3.81 -6.37 -14.31
C ALA A 188 2.37 -6.89 -14.38
N VAL A 189 1.82 -7.00 -15.59
CA VAL A 189 0.42 -7.34 -15.86
C VAL A 189 0.32 -8.19 -17.12
N ASN A 190 -0.53 -9.20 -17.10
CA ASN A 190 -0.98 -9.92 -18.29
C ASN A 190 -2.43 -9.61 -18.60
N CYS A 191 -2.81 -9.70 -19.88
CA CYS A 191 -4.17 -9.48 -20.35
C CYS A 191 -4.58 -10.63 -21.28
N VAL A 192 -5.76 -11.17 -21.02
CA VAL A 192 -6.34 -12.36 -21.69
C VAL A 192 -7.83 -12.14 -21.96
N ALA A 193 -8.43 -13.04 -22.73
CA ALA A 193 -9.82 -12.88 -23.16
C ALA A 193 -10.86 -12.90 -22.02
N ASN A 194 -10.61 -13.66 -20.95
CA ASN A 194 -11.54 -13.85 -19.83
C ASN A 194 -10.85 -14.49 -18.62
N GLU A 195 -11.58 -14.55 -17.49
CA GLU A 195 -11.12 -15.15 -16.23
C GLU A 195 -10.69 -16.62 -16.39
N ALA A 196 -11.40 -17.42 -17.18
CA ALA A 196 -11.02 -18.83 -17.41
C ALA A 196 -9.64 -18.96 -18.08
N ALA A 197 -9.28 -18.03 -18.96
CA ALA A 197 -7.96 -17.97 -19.57
C ALA A 197 -6.87 -17.56 -18.56
N MET A 198 -7.16 -16.65 -17.62
CA MET A 198 -6.24 -16.33 -16.52
C MET A 198 -6.00 -17.56 -15.63
N ILE A 199 -7.08 -18.25 -15.23
CA ILE A 199 -6.99 -19.45 -14.41
C ILE A 199 -6.16 -20.53 -15.12
N ALA A 200 -6.36 -20.71 -16.43
CA ALA A 200 -5.58 -21.66 -17.23
C ALA A 200 -4.09 -21.27 -17.36
N ALA A 201 -3.78 -19.98 -17.41
CA ALA A 201 -2.40 -19.49 -17.44
C ALA A 201 -1.65 -19.74 -16.13
N GLY A 202 -2.35 -19.65 -14.99
CA GLY A 202 -1.82 -20.03 -13.68
C GLY A 202 -0.72 -19.11 -13.13
N ASP A 203 -0.58 -17.91 -13.69
CA ASP A 203 0.48 -16.93 -13.38
C ASP A 203 -0.06 -15.67 -12.66
N HIS A 204 -1.34 -15.67 -12.26
CA HIS A 204 -1.92 -14.60 -11.43
C HIS A 204 -1.30 -14.61 -10.04
N ASP A 205 -0.46 -13.63 -9.77
CA ASP A 205 0.37 -13.56 -8.56
C ASP A 205 0.62 -12.10 -8.12
N PHE A 206 1.32 -11.92 -7.01
CA PHE A 206 1.65 -10.62 -6.46
C PHE A 206 2.68 -9.89 -7.32
N SER A 207 2.30 -8.70 -7.79
CA SER A 207 3.26 -7.72 -8.31
C SER A 207 3.87 -6.92 -7.17
N GLU A 208 5.11 -6.48 -7.31
CA GLU A 208 5.88 -5.84 -6.24
C GLU A 208 6.16 -4.37 -6.54
N LYS A 209 5.85 -3.48 -5.60
CA LYS A 209 6.28 -2.08 -5.65
C LYS A 209 7.36 -1.82 -4.60
N VAL A 210 8.57 -1.52 -5.07
CA VAL A 210 9.69 -1.13 -4.21
C VAL A 210 9.72 0.39 -4.02
N PHE A 211 9.97 0.80 -2.78
CA PHE A 211 10.06 2.18 -2.31
C PHE A 211 11.51 2.51 -1.91
N GLU A 212 12.28 2.97 -2.89
CA GLU A 212 13.68 3.39 -2.67
C GLU A 212 13.82 4.91 -2.58
N THR A 213 12.86 5.66 -3.10
CA THR A 213 12.86 7.11 -3.09
C THR A 213 11.46 7.67 -3.35
N PHE A 214 11.22 8.90 -2.90
CA PHE A 214 10.08 9.71 -3.33
C PHE A 214 10.53 10.82 -4.26
N GLN A 215 9.93 10.90 -5.45
CA GLN A 215 10.17 11.98 -6.39
C GLN A 215 9.29 13.19 -6.02
N THR A 216 9.91 14.36 -5.78
CA THR A 216 9.23 15.63 -5.46
C THR A 216 9.34 16.68 -6.55
N GLY A 217 10.16 16.43 -7.57
CA GLY A 217 10.29 17.26 -8.76
C GLY A 217 10.89 16.48 -9.93
N PRO A 218 11.06 17.08 -11.12
CA PRO A 218 11.50 16.39 -12.33
C PRO A 218 12.80 15.58 -12.17
N ALA A 219 13.71 16.03 -11.30
CA ALA A 219 14.98 15.36 -11.02
C ALA A 219 15.30 15.28 -9.51
N THR A 220 14.33 15.56 -8.63
CA THR A 220 14.56 15.64 -7.18
C THR A 220 13.92 14.48 -6.45
N HIS A 221 14.75 13.81 -5.66
CA HIS A 221 14.45 12.59 -4.92
C HIS A 221 14.75 12.79 -3.44
N VAL A 222 13.87 12.28 -2.58
CA VAL A 222 13.93 12.46 -1.13
C VAL A 222 13.57 11.18 -0.39
N ALA A 223 14.06 11.07 0.85
CA ALA A 223 13.80 9.95 1.75
C ALA A 223 12.52 10.12 2.58
N SER A 224 11.76 11.20 2.42
CA SER A 224 10.52 11.43 3.16
C SER A 224 9.54 12.28 2.39
N ARG A 225 8.25 12.06 2.65
CA ARG A 225 7.15 12.76 1.99
C ARG A 225 5.95 12.88 2.92
N THR A 226 5.20 13.96 2.76
CA THR A 226 3.88 14.14 3.38
C THR A 226 2.79 13.86 2.35
N ALA A 227 1.84 13.01 2.72
CA ALA A 227 0.63 12.73 1.96
C ALA A 227 -0.37 13.90 2.10
N THR A 228 -1.37 13.96 1.21
CA THR A 228 -2.37 15.05 1.20
C THR A 228 -3.20 15.09 2.49
N ASN A 229 -3.45 13.93 3.10
CA ASN A 229 -4.15 13.81 4.38
C ASN A 229 -3.29 14.22 5.59
N GLY A 230 -2.03 14.61 5.40
CA GLY A 230 -1.12 15.01 6.47
C GLY A 230 -0.21 13.89 7.00
N ASP A 231 -0.48 12.64 6.62
CA ASP A 231 0.35 11.50 7.03
C ASP A 231 1.77 11.64 6.48
N ARG A 232 2.75 11.22 7.28
CA ARG A 232 4.16 11.35 6.93
C ARG A 232 4.76 9.98 6.66
N ILE A 233 5.55 9.90 5.60
CA ILE A 233 6.18 8.67 5.17
C ILE A 233 7.68 8.89 5.06
N HIS A 234 8.45 7.98 5.62
CA HIS A 234 9.90 8.04 5.68
C HIS A 234 10.49 6.71 5.19
N LEU A 235 11.61 6.79 4.49
CA LEU A 235 12.42 5.64 4.12
C LEU A 235 13.48 5.42 5.19
N PHE A 236 13.68 4.16 5.54
CA PHE A 236 14.57 3.73 6.60
C PHE A 236 15.52 2.66 6.07
N LYS A 237 16.79 2.75 6.47
CA LYS A 237 17.82 1.76 6.16
C LYS A 237 17.63 0.51 7.00
N ASP A 238 17.28 0.70 8.26
CA ASP A 238 17.02 -0.36 9.23
C ASP A 238 15.94 0.07 10.23
N LEU A 239 15.83 -0.64 11.35
CA LEU A 239 14.81 -0.38 12.36
C LEU A 239 14.92 0.99 13.06
N ASN A 240 16.06 1.67 13.00
CA ASN A 240 16.32 2.89 13.75
C ASN A 240 17.01 3.99 12.95
N VAL A 241 17.54 3.69 11.76
CA VAL A 241 18.30 4.64 10.94
C VAL A 241 17.50 5.04 9.71
N LYS A 242 17.21 6.33 9.57
CA LYS A 242 16.61 6.90 8.36
C LYS A 242 17.53 6.67 7.15
N ALA A 243 16.93 6.34 6.01
CA ALA A 243 17.67 6.06 4.77
C ALA A 243 18.27 7.34 4.18
N THR A 244 19.38 7.17 3.46
CA THR A 244 19.99 8.17 2.60
C THR A 244 19.54 7.95 1.15
N VAL A 245 19.03 9.00 0.53
CA VAL A 245 18.62 8.99 -0.89
C VAL A 245 19.44 10.05 -1.62
N ALA A 246 20.12 9.63 -2.70
CA ALA A 246 20.79 10.57 -3.59
C ALA A 246 19.76 11.49 -4.25
N SER A 247 20.02 12.79 -4.30
CA SER A 247 19.05 13.78 -4.79
C SER A 247 18.60 13.56 -6.24
N ASN A 248 19.43 12.93 -7.05
CA ASN A 248 19.16 12.52 -8.43
C ASN A 248 18.45 11.15 -8.54
N GLY A 249 18.19 10.47 -7.42
CA GLY A 249 17.55 9.15 -7.37
C GLY A 249 18.46 7.99 -7.75
N SER A 250 19.76 8.20 -7.99
CA SER A 250 20.65 7.15 -8.50
C SER A 250 21.07 6.12 -7.46
N ALA A 251 20.86 6.40 -6.17
CA ALA A 251 21.20 5.51 -5.08
C ALA A 251 20.27 5.73 -3.89
N SER A 252 19.95 4.63 -3.21
CA SER A 252 19.23 4.60 -1.94
C SER A 252 19.68 3.39 -1.13
N ASP A 253 19.74 3.53 0.18
CA ASP A 253 19.95 2.41 1.11
C ASP A 253 18.67 2.02 1.87
N ALA A 254 17.50 2.48 1.41
CA ALA A 254 16.22 2.19 2.02
C ALA A 254 15.86 0.70 1.94
N THR A 255 15.60 0.08 3.10
CA THR A 255 15.07 -1.29 3.21
C THR A 255 13.70 -1.34 3.91
N LYS A 256 13.24 -0.21 4.46
CA LYS A 256 11.98 -0.07 5.19
C LYS A 256 11.24 1.21 4.81
N VAL A 257 9.94 1.18 4.98
CA VAL A 257 9.04 2.35 4.89
C VAL A 257 8.37 2.52 6.24
N VAL A 258 8.40 3.74 6.76
CA VAL A 258 7.75 4.14 8.01
C VAL A 258 6.63 5.12 7.70
N GLY A 259 5.40 4.79 8.08
CA GLY A 259 4.28 5.71 8.15
C GLY A 259 4.11 6.26 9.57
N VAL A 260 3.96 7.57 9.69
CA VAL A 260 3.53 8.29 10.88
C VAL A 260 2.14 8.84 10.58
N MET A 261 1.14 8.33 11.29
CA MET A 261 -0.26 8.50 10.94
C MET A 261 -0.99 9.15 12.11
N GLU A 262 -1.79 10.18 11.82
CA GLU A 262 -2.70 10.76 12.82
C GLU A 262 -3.95 9.90 12.95
N MET A 263 -4.38 9.60 14.18
CA MET A 263 -5.60 8.84 14.41
C MET A 263 -6.80 9.77 14.28
N ALA A 264 -7.78 9.42 13.44
CA ALA A 264 -8.99 10.22 13.27
C ALA A 264 -9.76 10.43 14.59
N SER A 265 -9.66 9.48 15.52
CA SER A 265 -10.05 9.65 16.92
C SER A 265 -8.92 9.10 17.81
N PRO A 266 -8.48 9.84 18.84
CA PRO A 266 -7.44 9.35 19.72
C PRO A 266 -7.84 8.06 20.45
N ALA A 267 -6.91 7.11 20.57
CA ALA A 267 -7.09 5.90 21.36
C ALA A 267 -6.83 6.22 22.85
N VAL A 268 -7.82 6.03 23.70
CA VAL A 268 -7.72 6.30 25.14
C VAL A 268 -7.52 4.99 25.87
N LEU A 269 -6.33 4.80 26.45
CA LEU A 269 -6.04 3.67 27.32
C LEU A 269 -6.28 4.09 28.77
N SER A 270 -7.10 3.32 29.48
CA SER A 270 -7.44 3.55 30.89
C SER A 270 -7.50 2.23 31.66
N ALA A 271 -7.61 2.28 32.99
CA ALA A 271 -7.87 1.10 33.82
C ALA A 271 -9.10 0.28 33.40
N ALA A 272 -10.04 0.87 32.64
CA ALA A 272 -11.24 0.20 32.16
C ALA A 272 -11.04 -0.56 30.84
N SER A 273 -9.94 -0.32 30.12
CA SER A 273 -9.65 -0.99 28.86
C SER A 273 -9.30 -2.46 29.12
N ALA A 274 -10.01 -3.38 28.47
CA ALA A 274 -9.92 -4.82 28.75
C ALA A 274 -9.33 -5.61 27.59
N THR A 275 -9.34 -5.06 26.37
CA THR A 275 -8.92 -5.75 25.16
C THR A 275 -8.09 -4.85 24.23
N PHE A 276 -7.15 -5.48 23.53
CA PHE A 276 -6.34 -4.83 22.50
C PHE A 276 -6.45 -5.63 21.22
N ASN A 277 -6.92 -4.99 20.15
CA ASN A 277 -7.03 -5.59 18.82
C ASN A 277 -6.26 -4.74 17.80
N ALA A 278 -5.28 -5.34 17.13
CA ALA A 278 -4.56 -4.71 16.02
C ALA A 278 -4.74 -5.53 14.74
N GLY A 279 -4.99 -4.85 13.63
CA GLY A 279 -5.18 -5.49 12.34
C GLY A 279 -5.00 -4.54 11.16
N PHE A 280 -5.05 -5.11 9.97
CA PHE A 280 -4.95 -4.37 8.71
C PHE A 280 -6.23 -4.57 7.92
N GLN A 281 -6.66 -3.51 7.23
CA GLN A 281 -7.86 -3.56 6.38
C GLN A 281 -7.56 -2.93 5.02
N LEU A 282 -8.13 -3.53 3.98
CA LEU A 282 -8.11 -3.02 2.62
C LEU A 282 -9.50 -2.47 2.29
N SER A 283 -9.58 -1.24 1.78
CA SER A 283 -10.81 -0.67 1.19
C SER A 283 -10.46 0.36 0.12
N ASP A 284 -10.93 0.18 -1.12
CA ASP A 284 -10.74 1.11 -2.25
C ASP A 284 -9.25 1.40 -2.59
N GLN A 285 -8.41 0.37 -2.59
CA GLN A 285 -6.94 0.52 -2.56
C GLN A 285 -6.20 0.05 -3.81
N GLY A 286 -6.86 -0.29 -4.91
CA GLY A 286 -6.18 -0.70 -6.14
C GLY A 286 -5.97 0.48 -7.08
N GLN A 287 -4.82 0.53 -7.74
CA GLN A 287 -4.51 1.47 -8.80
C GLN A 287 -4.08 0.71 -10.05
N ILE A 288 -4.78 1.00 -11.14
CA ILE A 288 -4.39 0.58 -12.49
C ILE A 288 -3.57 1.70 -13.10
N ARG A 289 -2.39 1.36 -13.63
CA ARG A 289 -1.49 2.30 -14.28
C ARG A 289 -1.29 1.91 -15.74
N PHE A 290 -1.48 2.89 -16.62
CA PHE A 290 -1.29 2.70 -18.06
C PHE A 290 0.11 3.13 -18.52
N SER A 291 0.64 2.43 -19.52
CA SER A 291 1.89 2.81 -20.21
C SER A 291 1.56 3.56 -21.49
N GLY A 292 2.17 4.73 -21.70
CA GLY A 292 1.98 5.51 -22.94
C GLY A 292 3.17 5.48 -23.91
N SER A 293 4.42 5.48 -23.42
CA SER A 293 5.59 5.64 -24.30
C SER A 293 6.43 4.36 -24.43
N GLY A 294 6.88 4.04 -25.65
CA GLY A 294 7.79 2.93 -25.95
C GLY A 294 7.17 1.84 -26.82
N ALA A 295 7.42 0.56 -26.52
CA ALA A 295 6.84 -0.60 -27.23
C ALA A 295 5.30 -0.67 -27.17
N CYS A 296 4.68 0.16 -26.32
CA CYS A 296 3.24 0.38 -26.18
C CYS A 296 2.72 1.62 -26.95
N ALA A 297 3.51 2.16 -27.88
CA ALA A 297 3.02 3.16 -28.84
C ALA A 297 1.91 2.55 -29.74
N PRO A 298 1.05 3.36 -30.38
CA PRO A 298 -0.11 2.88 -31.13
C PRO A 298 0.17 1.74 -32.13
N ALA A 299 1.32 1.80 -32.82
CA ALA A 299 1.74 0.75 -33.76
C ALA A 299 2.06 -0.61 -33.09
N GLY A 300 2.38 -0.61 -31.79
CA GLY A 300 2.69 -1.79 -30.99
C GLY A 300 1.49 -2.36 -30.22
N LEU A 301 0.29 -1.78 -30.32
CA LEU A 301 -0.87 -2.22 -29.52
C LEU A 301 -1.54 -3.49 -30.05
N GLY A 302 -1.39 -3.81 -31.35
CA GLY A 302 -1.90 -5.06 -31.92
C GLY A 302 -3.42 -5.25 -31.76
N GLY A 303 -4.19 -4.16 -31.86
CA GLY A 303 -5.65 -4.17 -31.72
C GLY A 303 -6.19 -3.86 -30.33
N ALA A 304 -5.33 -3.76 -29.31
CA ALA A 304 -5.71 -3.26 -27.99
C ALA A 304 -5.86 -1.73 -27.98
N THR A 305 -6.64 -1.19 -27.05
CA THR A 305 -6.79 0.26 -26.89
C THR A 305 -5.57 0.89 -26.22
N GLY A 306 -4.85 0.15 -25.38
CA GLY A 306 -3.66 0.63 -24.69
C GLY A 306 -2.91 -0.48 -23.96
N CYS A 307 -1.87 -0.10 -23.23
CA CYS A 307 -1.12 -1.01 -22.37
C CYS A 307 -1.31 -0.68 -20.90
N ILE A 308 -1.36 -1.72 -20.07
CA ILE A 308 -1.32 -1.59 -18.61
C ILE A 308 0.10 -1.93 -18.14
N SER A 309 0.77 -1.01 -17.45
CA SER A 309 2.13 -1.23 -16.94
C SER A 309 2.14 -1.99 -15.62
N SER A 310 1.16 -1.74 -14.77
CA SER A 310 1.10 -2.30 -13.42
C SER A 310 -0.31 -2.15 -12.84
N MET A 311 -0.71 -3.12 -12.05
CA MET A 311 -1.86 -3.04 -11.14
C MET A 311 -1.30 -3.19 -9.73
N ARG A 312 -1.48 -2.18 -8.89
CA ARG A 312 -0.80 -2.09 -7.59
C ARG A 312 -1.67 -1.44 -6.54
N ASN A 313 -1.30 -1.61 -5.27
CA ASN A 313 -1.93 -0.90 -4.18
C ASN A 313 -1.71 0.64 -4.30
N TYR A 314 -2.77 1.39 -3.98
CA TYR A 314 -2.90 2.85 -4.03
C TYR A 314 -2.72 3.51 -2.65
N GLY A 315 -2.91 2.74 -1.58
CA GLY A 315 -2.67 3.10 -0.18
C GLY A 315 -3.01 1.91 0.71
N VAL A 316 -2.45 1.84 1.92
CA VAL A 316 -2.72 0.77 2.89
C VAL A 316 -3.24 1.38 4.17
N GLY A 317 -4.39 0.88 4.65
CA GLY A 317 -5.00 1.23 5.93
C GLY A 317 -4.53 0.35 7.09
N PHE A 318 -4.10 0.96 8.19
CA PHE A 318 -3.86 0.27 9.46
C PHE A 318 -4.96 0.58 10.48
N ARG A 319 -5.49 -0.46 11.13
CA ARG A 319 -6.54 -0.33 12.15
C ARG A 319 -6.08 -0.86 13.50
N VAL A 320 -6.15 0.01 14.51
CA VAL A 320 -6.02 -0.39 15.91
C VAL A 320 -7.30 -0.06 16.63
N THR A 321 -7.84 -1.04 17.35
CA THR A 321 -8.99 -0.87 18.22
C THR A 321 -8.56 -1.22 19.65
N ILE A 322 -8.74 -0.29 20.58
CA ILE A 322 -8.58 -0.51 22.01
C ILE A 322 -9.97 -0.40 22.63
N GLU A 323 -10.46 -1.49 23.23
CA GLU A 323 -11.76 -1.53 23.91
C GLU A 323 -11.57 -1.81 25.42
#